data_AF-A0A2M6XBW4-F1
#
_entry.id   AF-A0A2M6XBW4-F1
#
_cell.length_a   1.000
_cell.length_b   1.000
_cell.length_c   1.000
_cell.angle_alpha   90.00
_cell.angle_beta   90.00
_cell.angle_gamma   90.00
#
_symmetry.space_group_name_H-M   'P 1'
#
loop_
_entity.id
_entity.type
_entity.pdbx_description
1 polymer ?
#
loop_
_entity_poly.entity_id
_entity_poly.type
_entity_poly.pdbx_seq_one_letter_code
_entity_poly.pdbx_strand_id
1 'polypeptide(L)'
;MTLKSFLKNLKKSEQTINTILGALVVIIIGVLIFNYLHSRSANNPESNLSVSEEQQGNQSLKELPQVHQVKTGERLWDIAIQYYGSGYNWVDIAKANNLTNPNVITVDQKLVIPAVAEKTLISTNTTTIQGTTQITSDNYTVIRGDSLWKIAVRAYGDGYKWVEIAKTNKLVNPGIIHPGNVLVLPR
;
A
#
# COMPACT_ATOMS: atom_id res chain seq x y z
N MET A 1 -67.82 20.26 -0.57
CA MET A 1 -67.02 19.02 -0.69
C MET A 1 -66.80 18.46 0.70
N THR A 2 -67.44 17.35 1.04
CA THR A 2 -67.58 16.91 2.43
C THR A 2 -66.47 15.93 2.83
N LEU A 3 -65.77 16.26 3.94
CA LEU A 3 -64.70 15.48 4.58
C LEU A 3 -65.08 14.01 4.89
N LYS A 4 -66.38 13.72 4.84
CA LYS A 4 -66.99 12.40 5.06
C LYS A 4 -66.63 11.37 3.98
N SER A 5 -66.30 11.81 2.75
CA SER A 5 -65.83 10.91 1.69
C SER A 5 -64.36 10.50 1.86
N PHE A 6 -63.54 11.37 2.47
CA PHE A 6 -62.11 11.13 2.68
C PHE A 6 -61.87 10.07 3.78
N LEU A 7 -62.62 10.15 4.87
CA LEU A 7 -62.53 9.18 5.98
C LEU A 7 -63.10 7.78 5.63
N LYS A 8 -64.04 7.70 4.69
CA LYS A 8 -64.63 6.42 4.25
C LYS A 8 -63.64 5.59 3.41
N ASN A 9 -62.67 6.23 2.77
CA ASN A 9 -61.58 5.57 2.03
C ASN A 9 -60.45 5.07 2.94
N LEU A 10 -60.29 5.65 4.14
CA LEU A 10 -59.30 5.17 5.11
C LEU A 10 -59.74 3.85 5.78
N LYS A 11 -61.03 3.70 6.13
CA LYS A 11 -61.51 2.48 6.84
C LYS A 11 -61.65 1.23 5.95
N LYS A 12 -61.69 1.37 4.62
CA LYS A 12 -61.67 0.22 3.70
C LYS A 12 -60.27 -0.28 3.39
N SER A 13 -59.24 0.39 3.92
CA SER A 13 -57.87 0.16 3.52
C SER A 13 -57.08 -0.75 4.46
N GLU A 14 -57.63 -1.32 5.54
CA GLU A 14 -56.83 -2.19 6.42
C GLU A 14 -56.23 -3.42 5.69
N GLN A 15 -56.99 -4.02 4.76
CA GLN A 15 -56.45 -5.07 3.89
C GLN A 15 -55.52 -4.53 2.80
N THR A 16 -55.76 -3.30 2.30
CA THR A 16 -54.86 -2.66 1.32
C THR A 16 -53.59 -2.13 1.95
N ILE A 17 -53.59 -1.74 3.23
CA ILE A 17 -52.42 -1.27 3.98
C ILE A 17 -51.49 -2.44 4.23
N ASN A 18 -51.99 -3.61 4.65
CA ASN A 18 -51.15 -4.79 4.82
C ASN A 18 -50.62 -5.32 3.49
N THR A 19 -51.37 -5.21 2.39
CA THR A 19 -50.86 -5.55 1.05
C THR A 19 -49.89 -4.50 0.49
N ILE A 20 -50.10 -3.21 0.74
CA ILE A 20 -49.16 -2.13 0.36
C ILE A 20 -47.88 -2.22 1.20
N LEU A 21 -47.99 -2.52 2.49
CA LEU A 21 -46.85 -2.71 3.39
C LEU A 21 -46.07 -3.99 3.04
N GLY A 22 -46.78 -5.08 2.76
CA GLY A 22 -46.18 -6.31 2.22
C GLY A 22 -45.47 -6.08 0.89
N ALA A 23 -46.10 -5.35 -0.04
CA ALA A 23 -45.49 -4.96 -1.31
C ALA A 23 -44.25 -4.08 -1.11
N LEU A 24 -44.27 -3.14 -0.16
CA LEU A 24 -43.12 -2.31 0.21
C LEU A 24 -41.97 -3.13 0.76
N VAL A 25 -42.25 -4.10 1.66
CA VAL A 25 -41.22 -4.99 2.22
C VAL A 25 -40.59 -5.84 1.11
N VAL A 26 -41.39 -6.39 0.19
CA VAL A 26 -40.89 -7.15 -0.97
C VAL A 26 -40.04 -6.26 -1.88
N ILE A 27 -40.42 -5.01 -2.12
CA ILE A 27 -39.63 -4.04 -2.89
C ILE A 27 -38.30 -3.73 -2.19
N ILE A 28 -38.31 -3.47 -0.88
CA ILE A 28 -37.10 -3.15 -0.10
C ILE A 28 -36.15 -4.35 -0.07
N ILE A 29 -36.66 -5.56 0.19
CA ILE A 29 -35.86 -6.79 0.14
C ILE A 29 -35.33 -7.00 -1.28
N GLY A 30 -36.14 -6.76 -2.31
CA GLY A 30 -35.71 -6.80 -3.70
C GLY A 30 -34.58 -5.82 -4.01
N VAL A 31 -34.65 -4.58 -3.52
CA VAL A 31 -33.60 -3.56 -3.68
C VAL A 31 -32.35 -3.92 -2.88
N LEU A 32 -32.49 -4.48 -1.68
CA LEU A 32 -31.35 -4.95 -0.86
C LEU A 32 -30.66 -6.15 -1.51
N ILE A 33 -31.42 -7.12 -2.02
CA ILE A 33 -30.90 -8.26 -2.79
C ILE A 33 -30.27 -7.78 -4.08
N PHE A 34 -30.91 -6.84 -4.79
CA PHE A 34 -30.38 -6.25 -6.00
C PHE A 34 -29.06 -5.53 -5.72
N ASN A 35 -28.99 -4.69 -4.69
CA ASN A 35 -27.75 -4.00 -4.29
C ASN A 35 -26.68 -4.98 -3.77
N TYR A 36 -27.09 -6.06 -3.09
CA TYR A 36 -26.21 -7.13 -2.62
C TYR A 36 -25.66 -8.00 -3.77
N LEU A 37 -26.47 -8.27 -4.81
CA LEU A 37 -26.04 -8.98 -6.02
C LEU A 37 -25.24 -8.06 -6.96
N HIS A 38 -25.64 -6.80 -7.13
CA HIS A 38 -24.87 -5.82 -7.91
C HIS A 38 -23.50 -5.57 -7.28
N SER A 39 -23.41 -5.60 -5.93
CA SER A 39 -22.12 -5.51 -5.23
C SER A 39 -21.29 -6.80 -5.29
N ARG A 40 -21.83 -7.90 -5.84
CA ARG A 40 -21.12 -9.20 -6.02
C ARG A 40 -20.85 -9.58 -7.47
N SER A 41 -21.43 -8.89 -8.45
CA SER A 41 -21.21 -9.14 -9.87
C SER A 41 -20.37 -8.02 -10.47
N ALA A 42 -19.06 -8.04 -10.19
CA ALA A 42 -18.14 -7.50 -11.16
C ALA A 42 -18.27 -8.34 -12.44
N ASN A 43 -18.38 -7.64 -13.57
CA ASN A 43 -18.16 -8.10 -14.95
C ASN A 43 -19.42 -8.45 -15.76
N ASN A 44 -19.94 -7.40 -16.43
CA ASN A 44 -20.34 -7.26 -17.83
C ASN A 44 -21.23 -8.32 -18.51
N PRO A 45 -22.24 -7.85 -19.27
CA PRO A 45 -22.20 -8.01 -20.74
C PRO A 45 -22.81 -6.79 -21.46
N GLU A 46 -22.61 -6.48 -22.73
CA GLU A 46 -21.73 -6.89 -23.82
C GLU A 46 -22.03 -5.83 -24.90
N SER A 47 -21.04 -5.44 -25.68
CA SER A 47 -21.27 -5.40 -27.14
C SER A 47 -20.05 -6.04 -27.78
N ASN A 48 -20.33 -7.21 -28.33
CA ASN A 48 -19.45 -8.24 -28.88
C ASN A 48 -18.58 -7.71 -30.04
N LEU A 49 -17.41 -8.27 -30.31
CA LEU A 49 -17.14 -9.56 -30.97
C LEU A 49 -15.60 -9.74 -30.98
N SER A 50 -14.93 -10.89 -30.83
CA SER A 50 -15.27 -12.27 -30.49
C SER A 50 -13.94 -13.01 -30.23
N VAL A 51 -14.00 -14.03 -29.35
CA VAL A 51 -13.24 -15.32 -29.40
C VAL A 51 -11.73 -15.19 -29.09
N SER A 52 -11.12 -15.87 -28.10
CA SER A 52 -11.46 -17.11 -27.38
C SER A 52 -10.58 -17.28 -26.13
N GLU A 53 -11.21 -17.82 -25.07
CA GLU A 53 -10.75 -18.82 -24.09
C GLU A 53 -9.48 -18.50 -23.25
N GLU A 54 -9.66 -18.13 -21.98
CA GLU A 54 -9.68 -19.01 -20.79
C GLU A 54 -8.33 -19.69 -20.48
N GLN A 55 -7.66 -19.27 -19.39
CA GLN A 55 -7.49 -20.08 -18.15
C GLN A 55 -6.76 -19.27 -17.05
N GLN A 56 -7.49 -19.04 -15.95
CA GLN A 56 -7.11 -19.16 -14.54
C GLN A 56 -5.60 -19.20 -14.16
N GLY A 57 -5.11 -18.17 -13.45
CA GLY A 57 -3.80 -18.24 -12.79
C GLY A 57 -3.32 -16.93 -12.16
N ASN A 58 -3.41 -16.85 -10.83
CA ASN A 58 -2.46 -16.16 -9.95
C ASN A 58 -2.10 -14.67 -10.20
N GLN A 59 -2.60 -13.81 -9.29
CA GLN A 59 -2.05 -12.50 -8.93
C GLN A 59 -2.00 -11.42 -10.04
N SER A 60 -2.88 -10.42 -9.94
CA SER A 60 -2.77 -9.15 -10.68
C SER A 60 -1.56 -8.37 -10.16
N LEU A 61 -0.37 -8.82 -10.57
CA LEU A 61 0.92 -8.21 -10.29
C LEU A 61 1.24 -7.28 -11.48
N LYS A 62 1.17 -5.96 -11.21
CA LYS A 62 2.11 -4.97 -11.78
C LYS A 62 1.92 -4.52 -13.23
N GLU A 63 0.70 -4.08 -13.60
CA GLU A 63 0.53 -3.23 -14.78
C GLU A 63 0.73 -1.76 -14.40
N LEU A 64 1.96 -1.24 -14.54
CA LEU A 64 2.26 0.19 -14.46
C LEU A 64 2.56 0.71 -15.88
N PRO A 65 2.28 1.99 -16.21
CA PRO A 65 1.86 3.06 -15.32
C PRO A 65 0.35 3.07 -15.06
N GLN A 66 -0.05 3.61 -13.91
CA GLN A 66 -1.47 3.79 -13.53
C GLN A 66 -1.71 5.19 -12.96
N VAL A 67 -2.97 5.61 -12.91
CA VAL A 67 -3.38 6.82 -12.18
C VAL A 67 -4.06 6.40 -10.90
N HIS A 68 -3.50 6.80 -9.77
CA HIS A 68 -4.05 6.59 -8.44
C HIS A 68 -4.73 7.87 -7.94
N GLN A 69 -5.92 7.74 -7.37
CA GLN A 69 -6.63 8.84 -6.72
C GLN A 69 -6.40 8.77 -5.20
N VAL A 70 -5.73 9.78 -4.64
CA VAL A 70 -5.37 9.84 -3.22
C VAL A 70 -6.63 9.81 -2.35
N LYS A 71 -6.65 8.89 -1.39
CA LYS A 71 -7.71 8.74 -0.39
C LYS A 71 -7.33 9.47 0.90
N THR A 72 -8.33 9.66 1.75
CA THR A 72 -8.15 10.27 3.07
C THR A 72 -7.10 9.55 3.91
N GLY A 73 -6.04 10.27 4.28
CA GLY A 73 -4.99 9.79 5.18
C GLY A 73 -3.83 9.04 4.52
N GLU A 74 -3.87 8.82 3.20
CA GLU A 74 -2.76 8.19 2.48
C GLU A 74 -1.54 9.10 2.39
N ARG A 75 -0.35 8.49 2.40
CA ARG A 75 0.92 9.13 2.09
C ARG A 75 1.50 8.50 0.84
N LEU A 76 2.43 9.19 0.17
CA LEU A 76 3.17 8.63 -0.97
C LEU A 76 3.88 7.30 -0.63
N TRP A 77 4.28 7.13 0.63
CA TRP A 77 4.85 5.89 1.13
C TRP A 77 3.87 4.72 1.06
N ASP A 78 2.62 4.93 1.50
CA ASP A 78 1.58 3.89 1.51
C ASP A 78 1.17 3.52 0.08
N ILE A 79 1.05 4.54 -0.77
CA ILE A 79 0.79 4.37 -2.20
C ILE A 79 1.94 3.60 -2.85
N ALA A 80 3.20 3.94 -2.55
CA ALA A 80 4.35 3.20 -3.06
C ALA A 80 4.34 1.73 -2.61
N ILE A 81 4.02 1.45 -1.34
CA ILE A 81 3.85 0.07 -0.85
C ILE A 81 2.78 -0.67 -1.64
N GLN A 82 1.63 -0.04 -1.90
CA GLN A 82 0.52 -0.65 -2.61
C GLN A 82 0.91 -1.08 -4.04
N TYR A 83 1.67 -0.26 -4.77
CA TYR A 83 1.96 -0.50 -6.19
C TYR A 83 3.30 -1.21 -6.47
N TYR A 84 4.29 -1.02 -5.60
CA TYR A 84 5.66 -1.53 -5.80
C TYR A 84 6.07 -2.55 -4.73
N GLY A 85 5.17 -2.91 -3.82
CA GLY A 85 5.46 -3.76 -2.67
C GLY A 85 6.40 -3.11 -1.64
N SER A 86 6.85 -1.86 -1.85
CA SER A 86 7.80 -1.17 -0.99
C SER A 86 7.63 0.36 -1.04
N GLY A 87 7.94 1.03 0.07
CA GLY A 87 7.72 2.46 0.20
C GLY A 87 8.69 3.35 -0.60
N TYR A 88 9.86 2.84 -1.00
CA TYR A 88 10.96 3.70 -1.50
C TYR A 88 10.71 4.32 -2.88
N ASN A 89 9.78 3.78 -3.66
CA ASN A 89 9.35 4.40 -4.91
C ASN A 89 8.52 5.68 -4.71
N TRP A 90 8.28 6.12 -3.46
CA TRP A 90 7.64 7.42 -3.17
C TRP A 90 8.35 8.58 -3.90
N VAL A 91 9.68 8.51 -4.03
CA VAL A 91 10.48 9.53 -4.74
C VAL A 91 10.17 9.54 -6.24
N ASP A 92 9.96 8.37 -6.84
CA ASP A 92 9.65 8.26 -8.26
C ASP A 92 8.24 8.77 -8.54
N ILE A 93 7.28 8.47 -7.66
CA ILE A 93 5.91 9.02 -7.74
C ILE A 93 5.97 10.55 -7.62
N ALA A 94 6.69 11.08 -6.63
CA ALA A 94 6.79 12.53 -6.43
C ALA A 94 7.39 13.24 -7.65
N LYS A 95 8.45 12.68 -8.22
CA LYS A 95 9.11 13.21 -9.42
C LYS A 95 8.21 13.13 -10.65
N ALA A 96 7.51 12.02 -10.88
CA ALA A 96 6.62 11.85 -12.02
C ALA A 96 5.43 12.83 -12.01
N ASN A 97 5.02 13.28 -10.82
CA ASN A 97 3.91 14.21 -10.63
C ASN A 97 4.36 15.65 -10.35
N ASN A 98 5.66 15.95 -10.49
CA ASN A 98 6.24 17.27 -10.26
C ASN A 98 5.84 17.88 -8.90
N LEU A 99 5.78 17.06 -7.85
CA LEU A 99 5.37 17.53 -6.52
C LEU A 99 6.47 18.40 -5.90
N THR A 100 6.16 19.68 -5.68
CA THR A 100 7.06 20.61 -4.97
C THR A 100 7.34 20.17 -3.54
N ASN A 101 6.32 19.62 -2.86
CA ASN A 101 6.44 19.06 -1.53
C ASN A 101 5.84 17.64 -1.48
N PRO A 102 6.68 16.59 -1.46
CA PRO A 102 6.22 15.20 -1.44
C PRO A 102 5.39 14.80 -0.21
N ASN A 103 5.49 15.56 0.89
CA ASN A 103 4.72 15.30 2.10
C ASN A 103 3.30 15.90 2.06
N VAL A 104 2.97 16.65 0.99
CA VAL A 104 1.69 17.33 0.84
C VAL A 104 1.01 16.79 -0.41
N ILE A 105 0.10 15.84 -0.20
CA ILE A 105 -0.84 15.35 -1.21
C ILE A 105 -2.26 15.53 -0.66
N THR A 106 -3.20 15.88 -1.53
CA THR A 106 -4.59 16.16 -1.14
C THR A 106 -5.52 15.02 -1.54
N VAL A 107 -6.61 14.84 -0.78
CA VAL A 107 -7.67 13.89 -1.16
C VAL A 107 -8.17 14.20 -2.58
N ASP A 108 -8.47 13.15 -3.34
CA ASP A 108 -8.88 13.17 -4.74
C ASP A 108 -7.82 13.63 -5.76
N GLN A 109 -6.61 13.95 -5.30
CA GLN A 109 -5.49 14.23 -6.19
C GLN A 109 -5.16 12.99 -7.02
N LYS A 110 -5.10 13.16 -8.35
CA LYS A 110 -4.68 12.10 -9.27
C LYS A 110 -3.16 12.11 -9.40
N LEU A 111 -2.53 11.01 -8.97
CA LEU A 111 -1.10 10.77 -9.07
C LEU A 111 -0.82 9.71 -10.12
N VAL A 112 0.07 10.02 -11.06
CA VAL A 112 0.65 9.05 -11.98
C VAL A 112 1.63 8.18 -11.19
N ILE A 113 1.39 6.87 -11.22
CA ILE A 113 2.28 5.84 -10.68
C ILE A 113 3.12 5.33 -11.85
N PRO A 114 4.40 5.71 -11.96
CA PRO A 114 5.21 5.40 -13.13
C PRO A 114 5.60 3.92 -13.22
N ALA A 115 5.82 3.40 -14.43
CA ALA A 115 6.35 2.05 -14.64
C ALA A 115 7.86 1.99 -14.37
N VAL A 116 8.25 2.04 -13.10
CA VAL A 116 9.66 1.94 -12.68
C VAL A 116 9.91 0.65 -11.93
N ALA A 117 11.17 0.21 -11.94
CA ALA A 117 11.59 -0.93 -11.14
C ALA A 117 11.28 -0.69 -9.65
N GLU A 118 10.80 -1.74 -8.97
CA GLU A 118 10.57 -1.68 -7.52
C GLU A 118 11.89 -1.40 -6.81
N LYS A 119 11.87 -0.37 -5.97
CA LYS A 119 12.93 -0.03 -5.04
C LYS A 119 12.61 -0.70 -3.73
N THR A 120 12.94 -1.95 -3.63
CA THR A 120 13.01 -2.61 -2.34
C THR A 120 14.32 -2.21 -1.66
N LEU A 121 14.43 -2.43 -0.34
CA LEU A 121 15.73 -2.55 0.31
C LEU A 121 16.41 -3.85 -0.16
N ILE A 122 16.64 -4.00 -1.46
CA ILE A 122 17.67 -4.92 -1.92
C ILE A 122 18.96 -4.14 -1.74
N SER A 123 19.84 -4.67 -0.90
CA SER A 123 21.23 -4.25 -0.79
C SER A 123 21.99 -4.59 -2.08
N THR A 124 21.58 -4.04 -3.22
CA THR A 124 22.37 -4.01 -4.46
C THR A 124 23.28 -2.80 -4.38
N ASN A 125 24.37 -3.02 -3.64
CA ASN A 125 25.70 -2.50 -3.89
C ASN A 125 25.81 -1.51 -5.07
N THR A 126 25.83 -0.21 -4.80
CA THR A 126 26.67 0.75 -5.56
C THR A 126 26.85 2.04 -4.75
N THR A 127 27.76 1.95 -3.79
CA THR A 127 28.73 3.03 -3.57
C THR A 127 30.04 2.30 -3.36
N THR A 128 30.83 2.20 -4.43
CA THR A 128 32.24 1.79 -4.48
C THR A 128 32.67 0.85 -3.34
N ILE A 129 32.45 -0.45 -3.53
CA ILE A 129 33.08 -1.47 -2.69
C ILE A 129 34.57 -1.48 -3.02
N GLN A 130 35.35 -0.71 -2.27
CA GLN A 130 36.65 -1.19 -1.85
C GLN A 130 36.43 -1.92 -0.52
N GLY A 131 36.41 -3.25 -0.57
CA GLY A 131 36.27 -4.11 0.62
C GLY A 131 35.26 -5.24 0.45
N THR A 132 35.48 -6.15 -0.51
CA THR A 132 34.68 -7.36 -0.79
C THR A 132 34.87 -8.49 0.24
N THR A 133 35.43 -8.22 1.43
CA THR A 133 35.69 -9.24 2.44
C THR A 133 34.61 -9.20 3.53
N GLN A 134 33.86 -10.30 3.64
CA GLN A 134 32.98 -10.60 4.77
C GLN A 134 33.77 -10.50 6.07
N ILE A 135 33.22 -9.81 7.06
CA ILE A 135 33.90 -9.62 8.35
C ILE A 135 33.64 -10.86 9.20
N THR A 136 34.66 -11.74 9.32
CA THR A 136 34.57 -12.98 10.08
C THR A 136 35.23 -12.92 11.46
N SER A 137 35.78 -11.77 11.85
CA SER A 137 36.32 -11.52 13.19
C SER A 137 35.22 -11.06 14.16
N ASP A 138 35.43 -11.30 15.46
CA ASP A 138 34.60 -10.76 16.55
C ASP A 138 34.94 -9.29 16.85
N ASN A 139 36.05 -8.79 16.30
CA ASN A 139 36.46 -7.40 16.42
C ASN A 139 36.73 -6.81 15.03
N TYR A 140 36.27 -5.58 14.82
CA TYR A 140 36.45 -4.87 13.56
C TYR A 140 36.94 -3.44 13.81
N THR A 141 37.99 -3.05 13.10
CA THR A 141 38.48 -1.67 13.12
C THR A 141 37.79 -0.87 12.04
N VAL A 142 37.03 0.16 12.44
CA VAL A 142 36.32 1.07 11.55
C VAL A 142 37.31 1.74 10.61
N ILE A 143 37.00 1.77 9.32
CA ILE A 143 37.79 2.48 8.30
C ILE A 143 37.03 3.71 7.79
N ARG A 144 37.73 4.58 7.05
CA ARG A 144 37.14 5.79 6.47
C ARG A 144 35.98 5.43 5.53
N GLY A 145 34.80 6.00 5.79
CA GLY A 145 33.60 5.79 4.98
C GLY A 145 32.68 4.66 5.46
N ASP A 146 33.04 3.99 6.55
CA ASP A 146 32.18 3.02 7.22
C ASP A 146 30.99 3.69 7.94
N SER A 147 29.92 2.91 8.05
CA SER A 147 28.80 3.16 8.95
C SER A 147 28.46 1.86 9.66
N LEU A 148 27.79 1.93 10.81
CA LEU A 148 27.36 0.71 11.51
C LEU A 148 26.47 -0.18 10.63
N TRP A 149 25.66 0.42 9.75
CA TRP A 149 24.88 -0.31 8.75
C TRP A 149 25.77 -1.10 7.77
N LYS A 150 26.77 -0.45 7.16
CA LYS A 150 27.68 -1.12 6.22
C LYS A 150 28.46 -2.23 6.89
N ILE A 151 28.90 -2.01 8.13
CA ILE A 151 29.61 -3.01 8.93
C ILE A 151 28.68 -4.20 9.23
N ALA A 152 27.43 -3.93 9.65
CA ALA A 152 26.44 -4.96 9.94
C ALA A 152 26.11 -5.83 8.72
N VAL A 153 25.88 -5.21 7.55
CA VAL A 153 25.68 -5.94 6.29
C VAL A 153 26.91 -6.81 5.94
N ARG A 154 28.12 -6.29 6.16
CA ARG A 154 29.37 -7.02 5.86
C ARG A 154 29.68 -8.14 6.84
N ALA A 155 29.18 -8.09 8.07
CA ALA A 155 29.44 -9.08 9.12
C ALA A 155 28.33 -10.14 9.23
N TYR A 156 27.07 -9.76 8.98
CA TYR A 156 25.90 -10.59 9.23
C TYR A 156 25.00 -10.79 8.02
N GLY A 157 25.21 -10.04 6.94
CA GLY A 157 24.25 -9.94 5.83
C GLY A 157 22.98 -9.16 6.17
N ASP A 158 22.81 -8.73 7.42
CA ASP A 158 21.66 -7.98 7.90
C ASP A 158 22.10 -6.61 8.43
N GLY A 159 21.66 -5.54 7.76
CA GLY A 159 21.96 -4.17 8.15
C GLY A 159 21.39 -3.82 9.53
N TYR A 160 20.24 -4.36 9.93
CA TYR A 160 19.56 -4.05 11.19
C TYR A 160 20.36 -4.48 12.43
N LYS A 161 21.33 -5.39 12.27
CA LYS A 161 22.29 -5.75 13.31
C LYS A 161 23.18 -4.60 13.78
N TRP A 162 23.15 -3.44 13.09
CA TRP A 162 23.81 -2.21 13.55
C TRP A 162 23.40 -1.82 14.99
N VAL A 163 22.13 -2.07 15.37
CA VAL A 163 21.61 -1.78 16.72
C VAL A 163 22.31 -2.64 17.77
N GLU A 164 22.53 -3.91 17.44
CA GLU A 164 23.19 -4.87 18.31
C GLU A 164 24.67 -4.50 18.50
N ILE A 165 25.37 -4.15 17.41
CA ILE A 165 26.75 -3.64 17.46
C ILE A 165 26.81 -2.40 18.37
N ALA A 166 25.90 -1.43 18.20
CA ALA A 166 25.89 -0.21 18.99
C ALA A 166 25.69 -0.49 20.49
N LYS A 167 24.77 -1.41 20.81
CA LYS A 167 24.48 -1.82 22.20
C LYS A 167 25.67 -2.55 22.83
N THR A 168 26.25 -3.51 22.14
CA THR A 168 27.42 -4.28 22.61
C THR A 168 28.61 -3.38 22.91
N ASN A 169 28.85 -2.37 22.06
CA ASN A 169 29.93 -1.40 22.22
C ASN A 169 29.56 -0.19 23.08
N LYS A 170 28.35 -0.16 23.67
CA LYS A 170 27.86 0.93 24.54
C LYS A 170 28.01 2.30 23.89
N LEU A 171 27.74 2.39 22.59
CA LEU A 171 27.87 3.65 21.85
C LEU A 171 26.77 4.62 22.27
N VAL A 172 27.17 5.78 22.78
CA VAL A 172 26.23 6.85 23.18
C VAL A 172 25.53 7.43 21.95
N ASN A 173 26.28 7.64 20.86
CA ASN A 173 25.77 8.17 19.60
C ASN A 173 26.10 7.21 18.45
N PRO A 174 25.21 6.24 18.13
CA PRO A 174 25.47 5.22 17.11
C PRO A 174 25.72 5.76 15.70
N GLY A 175 25.22 6.97 15.39
CA GLY A 175 25.48 7.64 14.12
C GLY A 175 26.90 8.20 13.97
N ILE A 176 27.70 8.19 15.04
CA ILE A 176 29.04 8.77 15.08
C ILE A 176 30.06 7.66 15.39
N ILE A 177 30.74 7.20 14.35
CA ILE A 177 31.91 6.31 14.47
C ILE A 177 33.09 6.93 13.72
N HIS A 178 34.30 6.72 14.23
CA HIS A 178 35.52 7.28 13.65
C HIS A 178 36.44 6.17 13.14
N PRO A 179 37.20 6.41 12.05
CA PRO A 179 38.23 5.48 11.61
C PRO A 179 39.24 5.19 12.73
N GLY A 180 39.60 3.93 12.89
CA GLY A 180 40.46 3.46 13.99
C GLY A 180 39.68 2.97 15.22
N ASN A 181 38.37 3.25 15.34
CA ASN A 181 37.55 2.67 16.39
C ASN A 181 37.52 1.14 16.26
N VAL A 182 37.77 0.42 17.35
CA VAL A 182 37.59 -1.04 17.39
C VAL A 182 36.22 -1.35 17.96
N LEU A 183 35.41 -2.05 17.18
CA LEU A 183 34.06 -2.48 17.54
C LEU A 183 34.04 -3.99 17.76
N VAL A 184 33.43 -4.42 18.86
CA VAL A 184 33.06 -5.81 19.12
C VAL A 184 31.78 -6.14 18.34
N LEU A 185 31.84 -7.18 17.52
CA LEU A 185 30.74 -7.65 16.68
C LEU A 185 30.10 -8.88 17.34
N PRO A 186 28.88 -8.76 17.91
CA PRO A 186 28.19 -9.90 18.56
C PRO A 186 27.84 -10.99 17.54
N ARG A 187 28.01 -12.27 17.88
CA ARG A 187 27.70 -13.42 17.01
C ARG A 187 26.51 -14.22 17.53
#